data_AF-A0A8T2IPE7-F1
#
_entry.id   AF-A0A8T2IPE7-F1
#
_cell.length_a   1.000
_cell.length_b   1.000
_cell.length_c   1.000
_cell.angle_alpha   90.00
_cell.angle_beta   90.00
_cell.angle_gamma   90.00
#
_symmetry.space_group_name_H-M   'P 1'
#
loop_
_entity.id
_entity.type
_entity.pdbx_description
1 polymer ?
#
loop_
_entity_poly.entity_id
_entity_poly.type
_entity_poly.pdbx_seq_one_letter_code
_entity_poly.pdbx_strand_id
1 'polypeptide(L)'
;MEDETGKPPTDSHCKDSSPSAAGKRPSARPSHHRRKKRKEEDGITENSQPKANTFIIRLFDRSVDLAQFSEETSLYPVCRSWLQNTPMAKSTDHPQTPPPADEDAVNGSIQTFYRLPPPLPSPVNETGKSVNLRIPPPLPRDEEPLNLNISPESAPTMSNLIYKNMDRWKKIKQRWKDASYRNQQRYAQSMKILKEMYERQ
;
A
#
# COMPACT_ATOMS: atom_id res chain seq x y z
N MET A 1 -24.35 38.85 46.78
CA MET A 1 -25.20 39.41 45.73
C MET A 1 -24.68 38.86 44.42
N GLU A 2 -25.06 37.63 44.04
CA GLU A 2 -26.37 37.24 43.43
C GLU A 2 -26.34 37.63 41.94
N ASP A 3 -26.74 36.88 40.92
CA ASP A 3 -27.37 35.55 40.68
C ASP A 3 -27.26 35.37 39.12
N GLU A 4 -27.01 34.18 38.52
CA GLU A 4 -28.00 33.31 37.81
C GLU A 4 -28.62 33.98 36.54
N THR A 5 -28.77 33.42 35.34
CA THR A 5 -29.33 32.12 34.90
C THR A 5 -29.26 32.05 33.35
N GLY A 6 -29.24 30.85 32.75
CA GLY A 6 -30.19 30.56 31.64
C GLY A 6 -29.75 30.52 30.16
N LYS A 7 -29.35 29.32 29.70
CA LYS A 7 -29.72 28.52 28.49
C LYS A 7 -30.06 29.15 27.08
N PRO A 8 -29.89 28.34 25.99
CA PRO A 8 -29.82 28.78 24.58
C PRO A 8 -31.14 28.59 23.79
N PRO A 9 -31.24 29.10 22.53
CA PRO A 9 -32.29 28.69 21.60
C PRO A 9 -31.81 27.73 20.49
N THR A 10 -32.57 26.65 20.35
CA THR A 10 -32.68 25.74 19.20
C THR A 10 -33.68 26.28 18.17
N ASP A 11 -33.44 26.10 16.87
CA ASP A 11 -34.46 26.15 15.80
C ASP A 11 -34.03 25.17 14.67
N SER A 12 -34.76 24.07 14.43
CA SER A 12 -35.95 23.92 13.56
C SER A 12 -35.58 23.63 12.09
N HIS A 13 -35.60 22.36 11.69
CA HIS A 13 -36.68 21.69 10.93
C HIS A 13 -36.84 22.19 9.48
N CYS A 14 -36.44 21.35 8.52
CA CYS A 14 -37.01 21.37 7.17
C CYS A 14 -37.50 19.96 6.84
N LYS A 15 -38.83 19.79 6.85
CA LYS A 15 -39.54 18.64 6.31
C LYS A 15 -39.87 18.99 4.86
N ASP A 16 -39.59 18.09 3.91
CA ASP A 16 -40.49 17.95 2.78
C ASP A 16 -40.52 16.51 2.24
N SER A 17 -41.62 15.84 2.59
CA SER A 17 -42.54 15.07 1.75
C SER A 17 -42.03 14.16 0.63
N SER A 18 -42.26 12.86 0.82
CA SER A 18 -42.35 11.82 -0.23
C SER A 18 -43.50 12.07 -1.22
N PRO A 19 -43.53 11.33 -2.36
CA PRO A 19 -44.50 10.23 -2.41
C PRO A 19 -43.99 8.95 -3.09
N SER A 20 -44.53 7.84 -2.59
CA SER A 20 -44.46 6.48 -3.15
C SER A 20 -45.41 6.33 -4.34
N ALA A 21 -45.02 5.59 -5.38
CA ALA A 21 -45.94 5.07 -6.40
C ALA A 21 -45.52 3.68 -6.89
N ALA A 22 -46.45 2.73 -6.74
CA ALA A 22 -46.37 1.37 -7.22
C ALA A 22 -46.58 1.28 -8.73
N GLY A 23 -45.82 0.42 -9.42
CA GLY A 23 -46.01 0.11 -10.83
C GLY A 23 -45.59 -1.33 -11.16
N LYS A 24 -46.57 -2.23 -11.23
CA LYS A 24 -46.41 -3.61 -11.70
C LYS A 24 -46.25 -3.62 -13.23
N ARG A 25 -45.21 -4.29 -13.76
CA ARG A 25 -45.20 -4.83 -15.13
C ARG A 25 -44.41 -6.15 -15.18
N PRO A 26 -44.95 -7.20 -15.83
CA PRO A 26 -44.28 -8.50 -15.92
C PRO A 26 -43.18 -8.45 -16.99
N SER A 27 -41.95 -8.78 -16.62
CA SER A 27 -40.84 -8.89 -17.57
C SER A 27 -40.86 -10.27 -18.24
N ALA A 28 -41.01 -10.25 -19.56
CA ALA A 28 -41.08 -11.42 -20.42
C ALA A 28 -39.77 -12.22 -20.38
N ARG A 29 -39.88 -13.53 -20.14
CA ARG A 29 -38.78 -14.49 -20.28
C ARG A 29 -38.32 -14.59 -21.73
N PRO A 30 -37.02 -14.54 -22.03
CA PRO A 30 -36.50 -15.07 -23.28
C PRO A 30 -36.28 -16.60 -23.19
N SER A 31 -36.90 -17.26 -24.16
CA SER A 31 -36.76 -18.63 -24.67
C SER A 31 -35.43 -19.35 -24.39
N HIS A 32 -35.51 -20.52 -23.75
CA HIS A 32 -34.43 -21.52 -23.71
C HIS A 32 -34.27 -22.18 -25.09
N HIS A 33 -33.30 -21.72 -25.87
CA HIS A 33 -32.86 -22.45 -27.06
C HIS A 33 -32.08 -23.72 -26.67
N ARG A 34 -32.70 -24.88 -26.93
CA ARG A 34 -32.07 -26.21 -27.00
C ARG A 34 -30.82 -26.17 -27.88
N ARG A 35 -29.71 -26.73 -27.40
CA ARG A 35 -28.63 -27.22 -28.28
C ARG A 35 -28.17 -28.64 -27.89
N LYS A 36 -28.73 -29.57 -28.67
CA LYS A 36 -28.25 -30.89 -29.14
C LYS A 36 -26.97 -31.50 -28.51
N LYS A 37 -27.22 -32.60 -27.77
CA LYS A 37 -26.45 -33.85 -27.58
C LYS A 37 -25.18 -33.99 -28.46
N ARG A 38 -24.02 -34.21 -27.82
CA ARG A 38 -22.92 -35.00 -28.40
C ARG A 38 -22.53 -36.11 -27.41
N LYS A 39 -22.41 -37.29 -28.01
CA LYS A 39 -22.18 -38.65 -27.50
C LYS A 39 -21.03 -38.76 -26.48
N GLU A 40 -21.28 -39.45 -25.38
CA GLU A 40 -20.25 -40.09 -24.53
C GLU A 40 -19.68 -41.30 -25.28
N GLU A 41 -18.35 -41.39 -25.37
CA GLU A 41 -17.63 -42.67 -25.51
C GLU A 41 -16.16 -42.48 -25.10
N ASP A 42 -15.89 -43.00 -23.89
CA ASP A 42 -14.71 -43.69 -23.36
C ASP A 42 -13.28 -43.39 -23.87
N GLY A 43 -12.40 -43.19 -22.90
CA GLY A 43 -10.97 -42.94 -23.08
C GLY A 43 -10.29 -42.73 -21.74
N ILE A 44 -10.30 -43.79 -20.92
CA ILE A 44 -9.56 -43.92 -19.67
C ILE A 44 -8.09 -43.53 -19.88
N THR A 45 -7.65 -42.46 -19.22
CA THR A 45 -6.26 -42.37 -18.75
C THR A 45 -6.32 -41.94 -17.29
N GLU A 46 -5.82 -42.87 -16.49
CA GLU A 46 -5.72 -42.90 -15.05
C GLU A 46 -4.91 -41.71 -14.50
N ASN A 47 -5.59 -40.59 -14.25
CA ASN A 47 -5.14 -39.61 -13.25
C ASN A 47 -6.33 -39.33 -12.34
N SER A 48 -6.37 -40.02 -11.19
CA SER A 48 -7.27 -39.75 -10.08
C SER A 48 -6.97 -38.37 -9.47
N GLN A 49 -7.26 -37.31 -10.22
CA GLN A 49 -7.52 -36.01 -9.60
C GLN A 49 -8.76 -36.22 -8.72
N PRO A 50 -8.73 -35.87 -7.41
CA PRO A 50 -9.95 -35.83 -6.64
C PRO A 50 -10.94 -34.96 -7.42
N LYS A 51 -12.18 -35.42 -7.60
CA LYS A 51 -13.28 -34.60 -8.12
C LYS A 51 -13.24 -33.29 -7.35
N ALA A 52 -12.64 -32.26 -7.93
CA ALA A 52 -12.45 -30.99 -7.27
C ALA A 52 -13.87 -30.46 -7.05
N ASN A 53 -14.30 -30.40 -5.79
CA ASN A 53 -15.52 -29.71 -5.44
C ASN A 53 -15.31 -28.26 -5.88
N THR A 54 -15.90 -27.88 -7.00
CA THR A 54 -15.71 -26.53 -7.56
C THR A 54 -16.50 -25.55 -6.70
N PHE A 55 -15.80 -24.75 -5.90
CA PHE A 55 -16.41 -23.73 -5.04
C PHE A 55 -16.25 -22.36 -5.71
N ILE A 56 -16.98 -22.13 -6.80
CA ILE A 56 -16.87 -20.90 -7.58
C ILE A 56 -17.88 -19.88 -7.10
N ILE A 57 -17.39 -18.73 -6.61
CA ILE A 57 -18.21 -17.54 -6.36
C ILE A 57 -18.23 -16.68 -7.63
N ARG A 58 -19.42 -16.31 -8.09
CA ARG A 58 -19.63 -15.35 -9.19
C ARG A 58 -20.29 -14.09 -8.66
N LEU A 59 -19.66 -12.95 -8.87
CA LEU A 59 -20.18 -11.63 -8.55
C LEU A 59 -20.03 -10.75 -9.81
N PHE A 60 -21.16 -10.27 -10.34
CA PHE A 60 -21.23 -9.56 -11.62
C PHE A 60 -20.62 -10.37 -12.77
N ASP A 61 -19.71 -9.76 -13.53
CA ASP A 61 -18.96 -10.32 -14.65
C ASP A 61 -17.66 -11.04 -14.21
N ARG A 62 -17.43 -11.22 -12.91
CA ARG A 62 -16.20 -11.85 -12.39
C ARG A 62 -16.46 -13.12 -11.60
N SER A 63 -15.53 -14.06 -11.67
CA SER A 63 -15.58 -15.33 -10.96
C SER A 63 -14.27 -15.65 -10.25
N VAL A 64 -14.36 -16.20 -9.04
CA VAL A 64 -13.22 -16.75 -8.30
C VAL A 64 -13.53 -18.18 -7.93
N ASP A 65 -12.61 -19.08 -8.25
CA ASP A 65 -12.62 -20.42 -7.72
C ASP A 65 -12.00 -20.42 -6.32
N LEU A 66 -12.77 -20.80 -5.30
CA LEU A 66 -12.29 -20.93 -3.94
C LEU A 66 -11.57 -22.26 -3.71
N ALA A 67 -11.79 -23.27 -4.56
CA ALA A 67 -11.16 -24.57 -4.39
C ALA A 67 -9.63 -24.52 -4.56
N GLN A 68 -9.11 -23.44 -5.15
CA GLN A 68 -7.67 -23.19 -5.27
C GLN A 68 -7.02 -22.63 -3.99
N PHE A 69 -7.81 -22.29 -2.96
CA PHE A 69 -7.32 -21.73 -1.71
C PHE A 69 -7.62 -22.69 -0.54
N SER A 70 -6.70 -22.74 0.43
CA SER A 70 -6.95 -23.44 1.70
C SER A 70 -7.77 -22.57 2.65
N GLU A 71 -8.40 -23.18 3.66
CA GLU A 71 -9.14 -22.45 4.71
C GLU A 71 -8.25 -21.50 5.53
N GLU A 72 -6.95 -21.78 5.59
CA GLU A 72 -5.95 -20.91 6.26
C GLU A 72 -5.53 -19.72 5.39
N THR A 73 -5.93 -19.68 4.12
CA THR A 73 -5.58 -18.59 3.22
C THR A 73 -6.29 -17.32 3.65
N SER A 74 -5.51 -16.30 4.02
CA SER A 74 -6.07 -14.97 4.31
C SER A 74 -6.91 -14.44 3.14
N LEU A 75 -7.85 -13.55 3.42
CA LEU A 75 -8.78 -13.03 2.41
C LEU A 75 -8.08 -12.27 1.27
N TYR A 76 -6.88 -11.72 1.51
CA TYR A 76 -6.19 -10.86 0.55
C TYR A 76 -5.82 -11.59 -0.78
N PRO A 77 -5.14 -12.75 -0.77
CA PRO A 77 -4.94 -13.58 -1.96
C PRO A 77 -6.22 -13.86 -2.76
N VAL A 78 -7.32 -14.18 -2.07
CA VAL A 78 -8.62 -14.47 -2.69
C VAL A 78 -9.16 -13.23 -3.41
N CYS A 79 -9.15 -12.07 -2.75
CA CYS A 79 -9.55 -10.80 -3.36
C CYS A 79 -8.65 -10.39 -4.53
N ARG A 80 -7.35 -10.69 -4.49
CA ARG A 80 -6.41 -10.38 -5.59
C ARG A 80 -6.70 -11.23 -6.83
N SER A 81 -6.96 -12.52 -6.67
CA SER A 81 -7.38 -13.38 -7.79
C SER A 81 -8.72 -12.92 -8.37
N TRP A 82 -9.64 -12.42 -7.55
CA TRP A 82 -10.88 -11.82 -8.05
C TRP A 82 -10.65 -10.58 -8.89
N LEU A 83 -9.75 -9.70 -8.44
CA LEU A 83 -9.41 -8.49 -9.17
C LEU A 83 -8.71 -8.78 -10.51
N GLN A 84 -7.94 -9.86 -10.59
CA GLN A 84 -7.28 -10.32 -11.81
C GLN A 84 -8.24 -10.97 -12.81
N ASN A 85 -9.33 -11.59 -12.35
CA ASN A 85 -10.36 -12.18 -13.19
C ASN A 85 -11.24 -11.07 -13.82
N THR A 86 -10.70 -10.37 -14.82
CA THR A 86 -11.42 -9.33 -15.56
C THR A 86 -11.62 -9.80 -17.00
N PRO A 87 -12.76 -10.45 -17.33
CA PRO A 87 -12.95 -11.05 -18.66
C PRO A 87 -13.06 -10.04 -19.81
N MET A 88 -13.36 -8.77 -19.50
CA MET A 88 -13.40 -7.68 -20.48
C MET A 88 -12.05 -6.99 -20.68
N ALA A 89 -11.09 -7.20 -19.78
CA ALA A 89 -9.73 -6.72 -19.98
C ALA A 89 -9.05 -7.73 -20.90
N LYS A 90 -8.83 -7.33 -22.17
CA LYS A 90 -7.83 -8.00 -23.02
C LYS A 90 -6.59 -8.17 -22.16
N SER A 91 -6.04 -9.38 -22.11
CA SER A 91 -4.78 -9.68 -21.43
C SER A 91 -3.82 -8.55 -21.78
N THR A 92 -3.59 -7.66 -20.82
CA THR A 92 -2.52 -6.70 -20.96
C THR A 92 -1.33 -7.61 -20.83
N ASP A 93 -0.74 -7.98 -21.97
CA ASP A 93 0.60 -8.54 -22.01
C ASP A 93 1.38 -7.62 -21.08
N HIS A 94 1.71 -8.15 -19.91
CA HIS A 94 2.65 -7.51 -19.02
C HIS A 94 3.80 -7.11 -19.93
N PRO A 95 4.18 -5.82 -20.05
CA PRO A 95 5.27 -5.46 -20.93
C PRO A 95 6.46 -6.34 -20.51
N GLN A 96 6.78 -7.34 -21.34
CA GLN A 96 7.94 -8.17 -21.12
C GLN A 96 9.08 -7.16 -21.10
N THR A 97 9.68 -7.02 -19.92
CA THR A 97 10.93 -6.28 -19.81
C THR A 97 11.86 -6.99 -20.79
N PRO A 98 12.39 -6.29 -21.82
CA PRO A 98 13.29 -6.93 -22.76
C PRO A 98 14.47 -7.53 -21.97
N PRO A 99 14.98 -8.71 -22.37
CA PRO A 99 16.14 -9.30 -21.70
C PRO A 99 17.29 -8.29 -21.69
N PRO A 100 18.17 -8.29 -20.66
CA PRO A 100 19.31 -7.38 -20.62
C PRO A 100 20.16 -7.66 -21.87
N ALA A 101 20.21 -6.69 -22.78
CA ALA A 101 21.18 -6.70 -23.86
C ALA A 101 22.55 -6.48 -23.22
N ASP A 102 23.45 -7.43 -23.47
CA ASP A 102 24.85 -7.35 -23.07
C ASP A 102 25.47 -6.05 -23.57
N GLU A 103 26.39 -5.54 -22.77
CA GLU A 103 27.07 -4.27 -22.97
C GLU A 103 27.85 -4.27 -24.28
N ASP A 104 27.43 -3.45 -25.25
CA ASP A 104 28.33 -2.95 -26.28
C ASP A 104 27.96 -1.48 -26.59
N ALA A 105 28.80 -0.60 -26.05
CA ALA A 105 28.75 0.82 -26.28
C ALA A 105 29.23 1.15 -27.70
N VAL A 106 28.31 1.47 -28.63
CA VAL A 106 28.65 2.21 -29.85
C VAL A 106 27.51 3.15 -30.27
N ASN A 107 27.86 4.44 -30.29
CA ASN A 107 27.33 5.49 -31.17
C ASN A 107 26.02 6.21 -30.79
N GLY A 108 26.18 7.44 -30.28
CA GLY A 108 25.46 8.65 -30.71
C GLY A 108 23.94 8.74 -30.67
N SER A 109 23.23 7.69 -30.25
CA SER A 109 21.77 7.64 -30.15
C SER A 109 21.35 7.98 -28.73
N ILE A 110 20.24 8.71 -28.60
CA ILE A 110 19.63 9.08 -27.32
C ILE A 110 19.42 7.79 -26.52
N GLN A 111 20.24 7.58 -25.47
CA GLN A 111 20.16 6.38 -24.66
C GLN A 111 18.81 6.35 -23.96
N THR A 112 17.90 5.52 -24.46
CA THR A 112 16.58 5.30 -23.88
C THR A 112 16.72 4.45 -22.63
N PHE A 113 16.63 5.09 -21.47
CA PHE A 113 16.65 4.42 -20.17
C PHE A 113 15.27 3.78 -19.90
N TYR A 114 15.16 2.46 -20.08
CA TYR A 114 13.95 1.70 -19.73
C TYR A 114 13.88 1.32 -18.25
N ARG A 115 15.00 1.43 -17.52
CA ARG A 115 15.09 1.13 -16.09
C ARG A 115 16.14 2.00 -15.41
N LEU A 116 15.85 2.48 -14.20
CA LEU A 116 16.83 3.17 -13.37
C LEU A 116 17.79 2.17 -12.72
N PRO A 117 19.06 2.55 -12.47
CA PRO A 117 20.01 1.73 -11.73
C PRO A 117 19.46 1.36 -10.34
N PRO A 118 19.76 0.15 -9.84
CA PRO A 118 19.40 -0.23 -8.48
C PRO A 118 20.10 0.70 -7.47
N PRO A 119 19.46 1.00 -6.32
CA PRO A 119 20.11 1.79 -5.28
C PRO A 119 21.31 1.05 -4.72
N LEU A 120 22.31 1.81 -4.23
CA LEU A 120 23.42 1.23 -3.48
C LEU A 120 22.90 0.35 -2.33
N PRO A 121 23.56 -0.77 -2.00
CA PRO A 121 23.09 -1.67 -0.94
C PRO A 121 22.99 -0.94 0.41
N SER A 122 22.09 -1.42 1.27
CA SER A 122 21.96 -0.84 2.61
C SER A 122 23.25 -1.13 3.39
N PRO A 123 23.77 -0.18 4.17
CA PRO A 123 24.90 -0.46 5.03
C PRO A 123 24.52 -1.55 6.03
N VAL A 124 25.53 -2.30 6.44
CA VAL A 124 25.41 -3.45 7.34
C VAL A 124 26.10 -3.08 8.65
N ASN A 125 25.47 -3.37 9.78
CA ASN A 125 26.09 -3.20 11.10
C ASN A 125 27.19 -4.27 11.32
N GLU A 126 28.00 -4.09 12.36
CA GLU A 126 29.03 -5.06 12.81
C GLU A 126 28.49 -6.50 12.98
N THR A 127 27.20 -6.63 13.25
CA THR A 127 26.50 -7.93 13.41
C THR A 127 25.99 -8.54 12.10
N GLY A 128 26.33 -7.99 10.93
CA GLY A 128 25.89 -8.51 9.63
C GLY A 128 24.45 -8.19 9.24
N LYS A 129 23.71 -7.41 10.05
CA LYS A 129 22.30 -7.04 9.79
C LYS A 129 22.20 -5.73 9.00
N SER A 130 21.29 -5.69 8.03
CA SER A 130 21.01 -4.48 7.24
C SER A 130 20.46 -3.36 8.13
N VAL A 131 21.03 -2.17 8.02
CA VAL A 131 20.59 -0.98 8.76
C VAL A 131 19.53 -0.24 7.95
N ASN A 132 18.43 0.10 8.61
CA ASN A 132 17.42 0.97 8.02
C ASN A 132 17.87 2.44 8.12
N LEU A 133 18.27 3.02 6.99
CA LEU A 133 18.72 4.42 6.95
C LEU A 133 17.59 5.44 7.01
N ARG A 134 16.32 5.05 6.86
CA ARG A 134 15.19 6.00 6.89
C ARG A 134 14.87 6.50 8.28
N ILE A 135 15.20 5.72 9.30
CA ILE A 135 14.87 6.01 10.69
C ILE A 135 16.19 6.16 11.45
N PRO A 136 16.54 7.37 11.93
CA PRO A 136 17.74 7.54 12.73
C PRO A 136 17.60 6.79 14.06
N PRO A 137 18.72 6.29 14.63
CA PRO A 137 18.69 5.72 15.97
C PRO A 137 18.28 6.79 17.00
N PRO A 138 17.58 6.40 18.07
CA PRO A 138 17.14 7.34 19.10
C PRO A 138 18.34 8.06 19.72
N LEU A 139 18.13 9.31 20.12
CA LEU A 139 19.13 10.00 20.93
C LEU A 139 19.31 9.25 22.25
N PRO A 140 20.55 9.09 22.73
CA PRO A 140 20.81 8.65 24.09
C PRO A 140 19.97 9.50 25.05
N ARG A 141 19.33 8.85 26.02
CA ARG A 141 18.71 9.57 27.13
C ARG A 141 19.83 9.84 28.12
N ASP A 142 20.21 11.11 28.27
CA ASP A 142 21.15 11.55 29.30
C ASP A 142 20.49 11.59 30.70
N GLU A 143 19.21 11.25 30.79
CA GLU A 143 18.40 11.44 31.99
C GLU A 143 18.56 10.23 32.92
N GLU A 144 19.12 10.49 34.10
CA GLU A 144 18.82 9.72 35.30
C GLU A 144 17.31 9.52 35.43
N PRO A 145 16.86 8.38 35.99
CA PRO A 145 15.44 8.14 36.22
C PRO A 145 14.81 9.34 36.93
N LEU A 146 13.56 9.66 36.57
CA LEU A 146 12.81 10.76 37.16
C LEU A 146 12.80 10.63 38.69
N ASN A 147 13.64 11.41 39.36
CA ASN A 147 13.77 11.41 40.80
C ASN A 147 12.66 12.28 41.39
N LEU A 148 11.58 11.65 41.84
CA LEU A 148 10.42 12.31 42.45
C LEU A 148 10.76 12.94 43.82
N ASN A 149 11.89 12.55 44.43
CA ASN A 149 12.37 13.06 45.73
C ASN A 149 13.39 14.20 45.59
N ILE A 150 13.47 14.84 44.41
CA ILE A 150 14.38 15.98 44.21
C ILE A 150 13.95 17.16 45.10
N SER A 151 14.92 17.72 45.84
CA SER A 151 14.68 18.93 46.63
C SER A 151 14.25 20.07 45.68
N PRO A 152 13.24 20.90 46.04
CA PRO A 152 12.77 21.99 45.19
C PRO A 152 13.87 22.97 44.78
N GLU A 153 14.92 23.13 45.58
CA GLU A 153 16.09 23.97 45.26
C GLU A 153 17.02 23.36 44.21
N SER A 154 16.99 22.03 44.05
CA SER A 154 17.75 21.29 43.03
C SER A 154 16.93 21.03 41.76
N ALA A 155 15.63 21.33 41.78
CA ALA A 155 14.74 21.09 40.66
C ALA A 155 15.07 22.05 39.49
N PRO A 156 15.14 21.55 38.24
CA PRO A 156 15.34 22.41 37.09
C PRO A 156 14.17 23.40 36.96
N THR A 157 14.48 24.68 36.77
CA THR A 157 13.48 25.70 36.46
C THR A 157 12.77 25.39 35.14
N MET A 158 11.51 25.81 35.01
CA MET A 158 10.71 25.67 33.78
C MET A 158 11.47 26.15 32.52
N SER A 159 12.08 27.34 32.57
CA SER A 159 12.85 27.88 31.44
C SER A 159 14.00 26.94 31.04
N ASN A 160 14.72 26.39 32.02
CA ASN A 160 15.81 25.44 31.79
C ASN A 160 15.30 24.17 31.09
N LEU A 161 14.17 23.63 31.54
CA LEU A 161 13.54 22.46 30.92
C LEU A 161 13.11 22.74 29.47
N ILE A 162 12.50 23.90 29.21
CA ILE A 162 12.09 24.32 27.86
C ILE A 162 13.31 24.43 26.94
N TYR A 163 14.39 25.09 27.38
CA TYR A 163 15.59 25.24 26.56
C TYR A 163 16.25 23.89 26.25
N LYS A 164 16.39 23.00 27.24
CA LYS A 164 16.91 21.63 27.03
C LYS A 164 16.04 20.85 26.06
N ASN A 165 14.71 20.93 26.20
CA ASN A 165 13.78 20.26 25.31
C ASN A 165 13.88 20.79 23.87
N MET A 166 13.94 22.12 23.70
CA MET A 166 14.14 22.75 22.39
C MET A 166 15.44 22.32 21.72
N ASP A 167 16.55 22.32 22.45
CA ASP A 167 17.85 21.87 21.92
C ASP A 167 17.80 20.40 21.48
N ARG A 168 17.21 19.55 22.32
CA ARG A 168 16.99 18.13 22.00
C ARG A 168 16.15 17.96 20.74
N TRP A 169 15.05 18.70 20.59
CA TRP A 169 14.23 18.63 19.38
C TRP A 169 14.94 19.16 18.13
N LYS A 170 15.80 20.17 18.25
CA LYS A 170 16.67 20.59 17.14
C LYS A 170 17.57 19.44 16.69
N LYS A 171 18.22 18.76 17.64
CA LYS A 171 19.07 17.58 17.36
C LYS A 171 18.28 16.43 16.73
N ILE A 172 17.08 16.13 17.23
CA ILE A 172 16.20 15.10 16.66
C ILE A 172 15.89 15.43 15.20
N LYS A 173 15.36 16.64 14.93
CA LYS A 173 15.03 17.07 13.56
C LYS A 173 16.23 16.99 12.62
N GLN A 174 17.40 17.43 13.09
CA GLN A 174 18.63 17.36 12.30
C GLN A 174 18.98 15.90 11.96
N ARG A 175 18.91 14.97 12.92
CA ARG A 175 19.18 13.55 12.66
C ARG A 175 18.22 12.93 11.66
N TRP A 176 16.94 13.29 11.70
CA TRP A 176 15.96 12.85 10.70
C TRP A 176 16.29 13.38 9.31
N LYS A 177 16.68 14.67 9.21
CA LYS A 177 17.15 15.28 7.97
C LYS A 177 18.37 14.54 7.41
N ASP A 178 19.37 14.28 8.25
CA ASP A 178 20.61 13.60 7.86
C ASP A 178 20.36 12.14 7.44
N ALA A 179 19.51 11.42 8.18
CA ALA A 179 19.13 10.04 7.85
C ALA A 179 18.41 9.96 6.50
N SER A 180 17.43 10.86 6.29
CA SER A 180 16.73 10.98 5.01
C SER A 180 17.70 11.29 3.86
N TYR A 181 18.62 12.24 4.07
CA TYR A 181 19.63 12.61 3.09
C TYR A 181 20.55 11.43 2.73
N ARG A 182 21.08 10.71 3.73
CA ARG A 182 21.89 9.50 3.50
C ARG A 182 21.12 8.41 2.75
N ASN A 183 19.84 8.22 3.08
CA ASN A 183 19.00 7.29 2.35
C ASN A 183 18.81 7.71 0.88
N GLN A 184 18.62 9.00 0.60
CA GLN A 184 18.48 9.53 -0.76
C GLN A 184 19.78 9.41 -1.57
N GLN A 185 20.95 9.58 -0.94
CA GLN A 185 22.24 9.41 -1.62
C GLN A 185 22.43 8.03 -2.26
N ARG A 186 21.74 6.99 -1.77
CA ARG A 186 21.74 5.65 -2.39
C ARG A 186 21.20 5.65 -3.82
N TYR A 187 20.41 6.65 -4.18
CA TYR A 187 19.79 6.83 -5.48
C TYR A 187 20.52 7.89 -6.34
N ALA A 188 21.75 8.28 -5.98
CA ALA A 188 22.47 9.36 -6.66
C ALA A 188 22.63 9.13 -8.17
N GLN A 189 22.92 7.90 -8.61
CA GLN A 189 23.03 7.54 -10.03
C GLN A 189 21.69 7.69 -10.75
N SER A 190 20.62 7.13 -10.18
CA SER A 190 19.26 7.26 -10.73
C SER A 190 18.85 8.73 -10.82
N MET A 191 19.17 9.54 -9.81
CA MET A 191 18.89 10.97 -9.79
C MET A 191 19.67 11.75 -10.85
N LYS A 192 20.93 11.35 -11.12
CA LYS A 192 21.74 11.95 -12.19
C LYS A 192 21.08 11.73 -13.56
N ILE A 193 20.63 10.49 -13.83
CA ILE A 193 19.93 10.15 -15.08
C ILE A 193 18.64 10.96 -15.22
N LEU A 194 17.82 11.01 -14.16
CA LEU A 194 16.56 11.77 -14.18
C LEU A 194 16.79 13.27 -14.44
N LYS A 195 17.82 13.86 -13.83
CA LYS A 195 18.20 15.26 -14.08
C LYS A 195 18.63 15.46 -15.52
N GLU A 196 19.50 14.60 -16.04
CA GLU A 196 19.96 14.69 -17.43
C GLU A 196 18.82 14.54 -18.44
N MET A 197 17.85 13.67 -18.17
CA MET A 197 16.65 13.53 -19.00
C MET A 197 15.77 14.79 -18.96
N TYR A 198 15.63 15.41 -17.78
CA TYR A 198 14.84 16.63 -17.61
C TYR A 198 15.45 17.84 -18.32
N GLU A 199 16.76 18.05 -18.18
CA GLU A 199 17.47 19.19 -18.79
C GLU A 199 17.61 19.08 -20.32
N ARG A 200 17.34 17.91 -20.90
CA ARG A 200 17.36 17.67 -22.36
C ARG A 200 15.99 17.92 -23.03
N GLN A 201 14.94 18.18 -22.27
CA GLN A 201 13.60 18.56 -22.77
C GLN A 201 13.49 20.07 -22.93
#